data_AF-A0A2G5XQP0-F1
#
_entry.id   AF-A0A2G5XQP0-F1
#
_cell.length_a   1.000
_cell.length_b   1.000
_cell.length_c   1.000
_cell.angle_alpha   90.00
_cell.angle_beta   90.00
_cell.angle_gamma   90.00
#
_symmetry.space_group_name_H-M   'P 1'
#
loop_
_entity.id
_entity.type
_entity.pdbx_description
1 polymer ?
#
loop_
_entity_poly.entity_id
_entity_poly.type
_entity_poly.pdbx_seq_one_letter_code
_entity_poly.pdbx_strand_id
1 'polypeptide(L)' 'MENSVLWSKKFIPVYFVVAFLSFLLLNNYIQAHILSTLLIILPVTGVGIASIIFNSKRNKST' A
#
# COMPACT_ATOMS: atom_id res chain seq x y z
N MET A 1 1.39 -13.25 13.93
CA MET A 1 1.36 -12.04 13.08
C MET A 1 2.74 -11.49 12.73
N GLU A 2 3.78 -11.78 13.52
CA GLU A 2 5.13 -11.19 13.35
C GLU A 2 5.86 -11.59 12.05
N ASN A 3 5.47 -12.71 11.42
CA ASN A 3 6.04 -13.22 10.16
C ASN A 3 5.15 -12.97 8.93
N SER A 4 4.08 -12.17 9.05
CA SER A 4 3.24 -11.86 7.89
C SER A 4 3.91 -10.82 7.00
N VAL A 5 3.87 -11.07 5.69
CA VAL A 5 4.36 -10.14 4.66
C VAL A 5 3.68 -8.77 4.78
N LEU A 6 2.39 -8.75 5.16
CA LEU A 6 1.59 -7.52 5.33
C LEU A 6 2.19 -6.52 6.32
N TRP A 7 2.88 -7.03 7.36
CA TRP A 7 3.42 -6.23 8.44
C TRP A 7 4.95 -6.12 8.40
N SER A 8 5.59 -6.68 7.37
CA SER A 8 7.03 -6.62 7.21
C SER A 8 7.49 -5.22 6.84
N LYS A 9 8.40 -4.65 7.64
CA LYS A 9 8.99 -3.32 7.36
C LYS A 9 9.60 -3.22 5.96
N LYS A 10 10.18 -4.32 5.47
CA LYS A 10 10.79 -4.39 4.14
C LYS A 10 9.76 -4.26 3.01
N PHE A 11 8.51 -4.62 3.27
CA PHE A 11 7.44 -4.59 2.28
C PHE A 11 6.68 -3.26 2.25
N ILE A 12 6.87 -2.39 3.25
CA ILE A 12 6.21 -1.07 3.32
C ILE A 12 6.41 -0.25 2.02
N PRO A 13 7.63 -0.10 1.49
CA PRO A 13 7.84 0.65 0.24
C PRO A 13 7.12 0.01 -0.96
N VAL A 14 6.98 -1.32 -0.97
CA VAL A 14 6.38 -2.08 -2.07
C VAL A 14 4.91 -1.70 -2.24
N TYR A 15 4.16 -1.46 -1.17
CA TYR A 15 2.75 -1.03 -1.27
C TYR A 15 2.61 0.28 -2.05
N PHE A 16 3.46 1.26 -1.77
CA PHE A 16 3.39 2.57 -2.42
C PHE A 16 3.88 2.51 -3.86
N VAL A 17 4.91 1.70 -4.15
CA VAL A 17 5.36 1.46 -5.54
C VAL A 17 4.26 0.78 -6.35
N VAL A 18 3.63 -0.27 -5.82
CA VAL A 18 2.53 -0.97 -6.49
C VAL A 18 1.34 -0.05 -6.70
N ALA A 19 0.96 0.76 -5.70
CA ALA A 19 -0.09 1.76 -5.84
C ALA A 19 0.25 2.76 -6.95
N PHE A 20 1.46 3.33 -6.94
CA PHE A 20 1.86 4.31 -7.95
C PHE A 20 1.87 3.73 -9.37
N LEU A 21 2.47 2.54 -9.55
CA LEU A 21 2.49 1.87 -10.86
C LEU A 21 1.08 1.49 -11.34
N SER A 22 0.22 1.01 -10.43
CA SER A 22 -1.16 0.69 -10.76
C SER A 22 -1.93 1.95 -11.16
N PHE A 23 -1.66 3.08 -10.51
CA PHE A 23 -2.28 4.36 -10.84
C PHE A 23 -1.87 4.80 -12.24
N LEU A 24 -0.57 4.79 -12.56
CA LEU A 24 -0.08 5.12 -13.90
C LEU A 24 -0.68 4.19 -14.96
N LEU A 25 -0.73 2.90 -14.70
CA LEU A 25 -1.31 1.93 -15.64
C LEU A 25 -2.80 2.21 -15.88
N LEU A 26 -3.59 2.33 -14.81
CA LEU A 26 -5.03 2.49 -14.92
C LEU A 26 -5.42 3.86 -15.48
N ASN A 27 -4.79 4.93 -14.99
CA ASN A 27 -5.14 6.28 -15.36
C ASN A 27 -4.56 6.71 -16.71
N ASN A 28 -3.30 6.39 -17.00
CA ASN A 28 -2.62 6.90 -18.20
C ASN A 28 -2.71 5.94 -19.39
N TYR A 29 -2.58 4.63 -19.14
CA TYR A 29 -2.55 3.65 -20.23
C TYR A 29 -3.94 3.13 -20.58
N ILE A 30 -4.67 2.65 -19.57
CA ILE A 30 -6.02 2.08 -19.75
C ILE A 30 -7.09 3.18 -19.83
N GLN A 31 -6.79 4.37 -19.30
CA GLN A 31 -7.75 5.47 -19.18
C GLN A 31 -9.03 5.06 -18.43
N ALA A 32 -8.85 4.22 -17.41
CA ALA A 32 -9.92 3.74 -16.56
C ALA A 32 -10.59 4.90 -15.81
N HIS A 33 -11.89 4.75 -15.58
CA HIS A 33 -12.65 5.72 -14.80
C HIS A 33 -12.04 5.91 -13.40
N ILE A 34 -12.04 7.15 -12.90
CA ILE A 34 -11.39 7.51 -11.63
C ILE A 34 -11.84 6.62 -10.45
N LEU A 35 -13.13 6.25 -10.40
CA LEU A 35 -13.63 5.36 -9.36
C LEU A 35 -13.00 3.96 -9.41
N SER A 36 -12.81 3.40 -10.61
CA SER A 36 -12.16 2.10 -10.79
C SER A 36 -10.69 2.16 -10.37
N THR A 37 -9.99 3.24 -10.72
CA THR A 37 -8.62 3.48 -10.28
C THR A 37 -8.55 3.56 -8.75
N LEU A 38 -9.39 4.39 -8.12
CA LEU A 38 -9.41 4.54 -6.66
C LEU A 38 -9.74 3.23 -5.92
N LEU A 39 -10.60 2.38 -6.49
CA LEU A 39 -10.98 1.09 -5.91
C LEU A 39 -9.78 0.16 -5.74
N ILE A 40 -8.76 0.27 -6.60
CA ILE A 40 -7.51 -0.50 -6.51
C ILE A 40 -6.46 0.23 -5.66
N ILE A 41 -6.33 1.55 -5.83
CA ILE A 41 -5.28 2.33 -5.17
C ILE A 41 -5.51 2.49 -3.67
N LEU A 42 -6.76 2.71 -3.24
CA LEU A 42 -7.07 2.98 -1.83
C LEU A 42 -6.74 1.81 -0.90
N PRO A 43 -7.13 0.55 -1.21
CA PRO A 43 -6.78 -0.58 -0.35
C PRO A 43 -5.27 -0.79 -0.22
N VAL A 44 -4.53 -0.73 -1.34
CA VAL A 44 -3.08 -0.94 -1.34
C VAL A 44 -2.36 0.13 -0.53
N THR A 45 -2.74 1.39 -0.73
CA THR A 45 -2.19 2.52 0.04
C THR A 45 -2.57 2.41 1.52
N GLY A 46 -3.81 2.01 1.81
CA GLY A 46 -4.31 1.79 3.16
C GLY A 46 -3.52 0.71 3.91
N VAL A 47 -3.19 -0.40 3.25
CA VAL A 47 -2.31 -1.45 3.81
C VAL A 47 -0.91 -0.89 4.10
N GLY A 48 -0.34 -0.08 3.22
CA GLY A 48 0.95 0.59 3.44
C GLY A 48 0.94 1.47 4.69
N ILE A 49 -0.10 2.32 4.84
CA ILE A 49 -0.27 3.18 6.02
C ILE A 49 -0.47 2.34 7.28
N ALA A 50 -1.35 1.34 7.24
CA ALA A 50 -1.59 0.45 8.37
C ALA A 50 -0.30 -0.27 8.81
N SER A 51 0.53 -0.69 7.84
CA SER A 51 1.82 -1.33 8.10
C SER A 51 2.82 -0.38 8.78
N ILE A 52 2.85 0.90 8.38
CA ILE A 52 3.64 1.94 9.06
C ILE A 52 3.16 2.13 10.50
N ILE A 53 1.84 2.30 10.72
CA ILE A 53 1.28 2.52 12.05
C ILE A 53 1.59 1.33 12.96
N PHE A 54 1.38 0.11 12.47
CA PHE A 54 1.65 -1.12 13.20
C PHE A 54 3.13 -1.21 13.62
N ASN A 55 4.05 -0.98 12.69
CA ASN A 55 5.48 -1.06 12.98
C ASN A 55 5.99 0.09 13.86
N SER A 56 5.40 1.28 13.76
CA SER A 56 5.70 2.42 14.64
C SER A 56 5.29 2.14 16.08
N LYS A 57 4.12 1.54 16.31
CA LYS A 57 3.69 1.12 17.65
C LYS A 57 4.59 0.03 18.23
N ARG A 58 5.01 -0.95 17.42
CA ARG A 58 5.88 -2.05 17.86
C ARG A 58 7.27 -1.55 18.29
N ASN A 59 7.86 -0.59 17.58
CA ASN A 59 9.14 0.00 17.95
C ASN A 59 9.12 0.81 19.25
N LYS A 60 7.95 1.29 19.69
CA LYS A 60 7.81 2.02 20.97
C LYS A 60 7.65 1.08 22.17
N SER A 61 7.36 -0.19 21.92
CA SER A 61 7.14 -1.21 22.97
C SER A 61 8.39 -2.02 23.29
N THR A 62 9.45 -1.84 22.51
CA THR A 62 10.79 -2.45 22.66
C THR A 62 11.78 -1.39 23.11
#